data_AF-A0A645I2N3-F1
#
_entry.id   AF-A0A645I2N3-F1
#
_cell.length_a   1.000
_cell.length_b   1.000
_cell.length_c   1.000
_cell.angle_alpha   90.00
_cell.angle_beta   90.00
_cell.angle_gamma   90.00
#
_symmetry.space_group_name_H-M   'P 1'
#
loop_
_entity.id
_entity.type
_entity.pdbx_description
1 polymer ?
#
loop_
_entity_poly.entity_id
_entity_poly.type
_entity_poly.pdbx_seq_one_letter_code
_entity_poly.pdbx_strand_id
1 'polypeptide(L)'
;MHRLRTEIARQCKTHNIADAFGTFDGGNYANVQEYLMDYRFSIIVENYISPYWFTEKITNCFMSMTIPIYIGATKIGNFFNPDAIIQINPNDDIENVLKKCTKEYYEERLDAVIDNYNRIKNYNVMDKMYEKYIVDGIKVNNPEDFFVF
;
A
#
# COMPACT_ATOMS: atom_id res chain seq x y z
N MET A 1 3.20 -10.50 -12.58
CA MET A 1 3.61 -9.88 -11.30
C MET A 1 3.82 -10.88 -10.16
N HIS A 2 3.10 -12.02 -10.08
CA HIS A 2 3.31 -13.01 -9.01
C HIS A 2 4.78 -13.50 -8.90
N ARG A 3 5.44 -13.79 -10.03
CA ARG A 3 6.87 -14.17 -10.06
C ARG A 3 7.78 -13.11 -9.46
N LEU A 4 7.58 -11.83 -9.82
CA LEU A 4 8.37 -10.70 -9.31
C LEU A 4 8.24 -10.58 -7.79
N ARG A 5 7.01 -10.66 -7.25
CA ARG A 5 6.78 -10.59 -5.81
C ARG A 5 7.53 -11.70 -5.06
N THR A 6 7.47 -12.93 -5.60
CA THR A 6 8.19 -14.08 -5.02
C THR A 6 9.70 -13.93 -5.11
N GLU A 7 10.21 -13.37 -6.20
CA GLU A 7 11.64 -13.10 -6.39
C GLU A 7 12.16 -12.07 -5.40
N ILE A 8 11.46 -10.94 -5.25
CA ILE A 8 11.79 -9.92 -4.25
C ILE A 8 11.75 -10.51 -2.83
N ALA A 9 10.70 -11.25 -2.48
CA ALA A 9 10.59 -11.86 -1.15
C ALA A 9 11.75 -12.83 -0.84
N ARG A 10 12.15 -13.64 -1.83
CA ARG A 10 13.32 -14.52 -1.71
C ARG A 10 14.61 -13.73 -1.56
N GLN A 11 14.81 -12.69 -2.37
CA GLN A 11 15.98 -11.83 -2.27
C GLN A 11 16.08 -11.19 -0.87
N CYS A 12 14.98 -10.63 -0.37
CA CYS A 12 14.91 -10.05 0.97
C CYS A 12 15.35 -11.04 2.06
N LYS A 13 14.82 -12.27 2.00
CA LYS A 13 15.14 -13.33 2.96
C LYS A 13 16.59 -13.82 2.82
N THR A 14 17.06 -14.08 1.60
CA THR A 14 18.39 -14.64 1.36
C THR A 14 19.49 -13.64 1.70
N HIS A 15 19.28 -12.35 1.42
CA HIS A 15 20.27 -11.30 1.72
C HIS A 15 20.11 -10.72 3.13
N ASN A 16 19.07 -11.13 3.87
CA ASN A 16 18.74 -10.64 5.21
C ASN A 16 18.59 -9.11 5.27
N ILE A 17 17.87 -8.54 4.30
CA ILE A 17 17.67 -7.09 4.14
C ILE A 17 16.27 -6.61 4.52
N ALA A 18 15.29 -7.53 4.60
CA ALA A 18 13.95 -7.27 5.11
C ALA A 18 13.29 -8.59 5.54
N ASP A 19 12.39 -8.51 6.52
CA ASP A 19 11.55 -9.63 6.90
C ASP A 19 10.58 -9.98 5.77
N ALA A 20 10.47 -11.27 5.45
CA ALA A 20 9.64 -11.77 4.38
C ALA A 20 8.69 -12.84 4.91
N PHE A 21 7.39 -12.62 4.71
CA PHE A 21 6.31 -13.46 5.22
C PHE A 21 5.54 -14.14 4.08
N GLY A 22 4.83 -15.22 4.40
CA GLY A 22 3.93 -15.92 3.49
C GLY A 22 4.48 -17.25 2.99
N THR A 23 3.81 -17.80 1.96
CA THR A 23 4.00 -19.18 1.50
C THR A 23 5.04 -19.34 0.37
N PHE A 24 5.77 -18.27 0.04
CA PHE A 24 6.65 -18.21 -1.15
C PHE A 24 7.86 -19.17 -1.08
N ASP A 25 8.18 -19.66 0.11
CA ASP A 25 9.26 -20.58 0.44
C ASP A 25 8.80 -21.75 1.31
N GLY A 26 7.50 -22.07 1.29
CA GLY A 26 6.91 -23.11 2.14
C GLY A 26 6.56 -22.65 3.55
N GLY A 27 6.67 -21.35 3.85
CA GLY A 27 6.16 -20.75 5.07
C GLY A 27 4.62 -20.76 5.19
N ASN A 28 4.12 -20.26 6.32
CA ASN A 28 2.69 -20.16 6.60
C ASN A 28 2.06 -18.93 5.94
N TYR A 29 0.74 -18.94 5.83
CA TYR A 29 -0.01 -17.73 5.51
C TYR A 29 0.21 -16.69 6.63
N ALA A 30 0.43 -15.43 6.24
CA ALA A 30 0.60 -14.32 7.17
C ALA A 30 -0.57 -13.36 7.04
N ASN A 31 -1.12 -12.95 8.18
CA ASN A 31 -2.18 -11.96 8.24
C ASN A 31 -1.62 -10.54 8.16
N VAL A 32 -2.48 -9.60 7.74
CA VAL A 32 -2.14 -8.19 7.55
C VAL A 32 -1.44 -7.57 8.76
N GLN A 33 -1.89 -7.92 9.96
CA GLN A 33 -1.31 -7.40 11.20
C GLN A 33 0.16 -7.77 11.35
N GLU A 34 0.53 -9.00 10.98
CA GLU A 34 1.88 -9.55 11.18
C GLU A 34 2.95 -8.84 10.34
N TYR A 35 2.58 -8.36 9.15
CA TYR A 35 3.54 -7.73 8.23
C TYR A 35 3.39 -6.21 8.12
N LEU A 36 2.47 -5.58 8.86
CA LEU A 36 2.29 -4.11 8.84
C LEU A 36 2.35 -3.42 10.20
N MET A 37 1.82 -3.99 11.29
CA MET A 37 1.65 -3.22 12.53
C MET A 37 2.96 -2.78 13.18
N ASP A 38 4.03 -3.56 13.00
CA ASP A 38 5.33 -3.29 13.61
C ASP A 38 6.36 -2.70 12.62
N TYR A 39 5.93 -2.35 11.40
CA TYR A 39 6.84 -1.92 10.32
C TYR A 39 6.54 -0.51 9.82
N ARG A 40 7.60 0.31 9.75
CA ARG A 40 7.55 1.64 9.11
C ARG A 40 7.45 1.57 7.59
N PHE A 41 7.88 0.46 6.99
CA PHE A 41 7.95 0.27 5.55
C PHE A 41 7.43 -1.11 5.15
N SER A 42 6.80 -1.23 3.98
CA SER A 42 6.38 -2.53 3.43
C SER A 42 6.49 -2.55 1.90
N ILE A 43 6.94 -3.67 1.34
CA ILE A 43 7.08 -3.83 -0.11
C ILE A 43 5.76 -4.30 -0.71
N ILE A 44 5.15 -3.46 -1.55
CA ILE A 44 3.84 -3.68 -2.14
C ILE A 44 3.97 -3.84 -3.65
N VAL A 45 3.71 -5.07 -4.12
CA VAL A 45 3.69 -5.41 -5.55
C VAL A 45 2.28 -5.79 -5.96
N GLU A 46 1.69 -4.97 -6.83
CA GLU A 46 0.36 -5.23 -7.38
C GLU A 46 0.36 -6.33 -8.43
N ASN A 47 -0.82 -6.89 -8.69
CA ASN A 47 -1.00 -7.91 -9.70
C ASN A 47 -0.81 -7.37 -11.13
N TYR A 48 -1.03 -6.08 -11.34
CA TYR A 48 -0.92 -5.38 -12.61
C TYR A 48 -0.33 -3.98 -12.42
N ILE A 49 0.39 -3.50 -13.42
CA ILE A 49 0.84 -2.12 -13.52
C ILE A 49 -0.08 -1.42 -14.51
N SER A 50 -0.76 -0.38 -14.06
CA SER A 50 -1.61 0.48 -14.89
C SER A 50 -1.56 1.91 -14.36
N PRO A 51 -2.11 2.92 -15.05
CA PRO A 51 -2.12 4.27 -14.51
C PRO A 51 -2.84 4.43 -13.17
N TYR A 52 -3.99 3.77 -13.00
CA TYR A 52 -4.91 4.05 -11.88
C TYR A 52 -5.31 2.82 -11.06
N TRP A 53 -4.77 1.64 -11.39
CA TRP A 53 -5.15 0.39 -10.71
C TRP A 53 -4.29 0.12 -9.48
N PHE A 54 -4.91 0.20 -8.30
CA PHE A 54 -4.34 -0.21 -7.02
C PHE A 54 -5.39 -1.02 -6.23
N THR A 55 -4.96 -1.83 -5.27
CA THR A 55 -5.87 -2.62 -4.43
C THR A 55 -5.66 -2.33 -2.94
N GLU A 56 -6.31 -3.11 -2.09
CA GLU A 56 -6.21 -3.05 -0.63
C GLU A 56 -4.78 -3.14 -0.10
N LYS A 57 -3.82 -3.66 -0.88
CA LYS A 57 -2.43 -3.83 -0.41
C LYS A 57 -1.78 -2.51 -0.04
N ILE A 58 -1.91 -1.49 -0.89
CA ILE A 58 -1.34 -0.17 -0.60
C ILE A 58 -2.18 0.58 0.43
N THR A 59 -3.50 0.44 0.41
CA THR A 59 -4.37 1.15 1.37
C THR A 59 -4.22 0.59 2.79
N ASN A 60 -3.93 -0.71 2.94
CA ASN A 60 -3.58 -1.31 4.23
C ASN A 60 -2.30 -0.68 4.80
N CYS A 61 -1.29 -0.36 3.98
CA CYS A 61 -0.09 0.34 4.45
C CYS A 61 -0.46 1.70 5.06
N PHE A 62 -1.28 2.49 4.36
CA PHE A 62 -1.69 3.80 4.86
C PHE A 62 -2.52 3.71 6.14
N MET A 63 -3.41 2.73 6.27
CA MET A 63 -4.16 2.48 7.51
C MET A 63 -3.26 2.10 8.69
N SER A 64 -2.14 1.43 8.42
CA SER A 64 -1.11 1.08 9.41
C SER A 64 -0.05 2.17 9.60
N MET A 65 -0.19 3.34 8.94
CA MET A 65 0.83 4.39 8.93
C MET A 65 2.21 3.90 8.45
N THR A 66 2.22 2.93 7.54
CA THR A 66 3.41 2.33 6.93
C THR A 66 3.65 2.95 5.55
N ILE A 67 4.89 3.30 5.22
CA ILE A 67 5.29 3.81 3.90
C ILE A 67 5.45 2.63 2.92
N PRO A 68 4.69 2.56 1.82
CA PRO A 68 4.83 1.50 0.83
C PRO A 68 6.04 1.73 -0.10
N ILE A 69 6.85 0.69 -0.31
CA ILE A 69 7.74 0.55 -1.47
C ILE A 69 6.91 -0.09 -2.58
N TYR A 70 6.47 0.71 -3.54
CA TYR A 70 5.29 0.40 -4.34
C TYR A 70 5.59 0.14 -5.82
N ILE A 71 5.07 -0.98 -6.34
CA ILE A 71 4.99 -1.33 -7.77
C ILE A 71 3.53 -1.60 -8.13
N GLY A 72 2.91 -0.72 -8.90
CA GLY A 72 1.49 -0.85 -9.27
C GLY A 72 0.98 0.33 -10.09
N ALA A 73 0.02 1.08 -9.55
CA ALA A 73 -0.53 2.27 -10.18
C ALA A 73 0.57 3.31 -10.48
N THR A 74 0.76 3.68 -11.75
CA THR A 74 1.82 4.64 -12.13
C THR A 74 1.47 6.08 -11.77
N LYS A 75 0.17 6.39 -11.61
CA LYS A 75 -0.34 7.70 -11.18
C LYS A 75 -0.95 7.65 -9.78
N ILE A 76 -0.38 6.84 -8.89
CA ILE A 76 -0.87 6.71 -7.50
C ILE A 76 -0.87 8.04 -6.74
N GLY A 77 0.04 8.96 -7.09
CA GLY A 77 0.12 10.31 -6.53
C GLY A 77 -1.10 11.20 -6.80
N ASN A 78 -2.01 10.79 -7.71
CA ASN A 78 -3.28 11.49 -7.91
C ASN A 78 -4.27 11.23 -6.75
N PHE A 79 -4.13 10.10 -6.06
CA PHE A 79 -5.05 9.67 -5.00
C PHE A 79 -4.46 9.92 -3.61
N PHE A 80 -3.15 9.74 -3.48
CA PHE A 80 -2.41 9.75 -2.23
C PHE A 80 -1.22 10.70 -2.29
N ASN A 81 -0.79 11.20 -1.14
CA ASN A 81 0.39 12.01 -1.01
C ASN A 81 1.64 11.20 -1.42
N PRO A 82 2.33 11.59 -2.51
CA PRO A 82 3.47 10.84 -3.02
C PRO A 82 4.70 10.92 -2.11
N ASP A 83 4.78 11.91 -1.21
CA ASP A 83 5.92 12.05 -0.31
C ASP A 83 6.02 10.90 0.69
N ALA A 84 4.91 10.22 0.98
CA ALA A 84 4.84 9.01 1.79
C ALA A 84 4.67 7.73 0.95
N ILE A 85 5.20 7.72 -0.29
CA ILE A 85 5.21 6.55 -1.19
C ILE A 85 6.58 6.43 -1.83
N ILE A 86 7.25 5.29 -1.67
CA ILE A 86 8.49 4.99 -2.40
C ILE A 86 8.11 4.21 -3.66
N GLN A 87 7.69 4.94 -4.70
CA GLN A 87 7.29 4.31 -5.97
C GLN A 87 8.51 3.85 -6.78
N ILE A 88 8.52 2.58 -7.18
CA ILE A 88 9.62 1.96 -7.93
C ILE A 88 9.11 1.16 -9.14
N ASN A 89 10.01 0.81 -10.04
CA ASN A 89 9.77 -0.03 -11.21
C ASN A 89 10.19 -1.48 -10.97
N PRO A 90 9.65 -2.45 -11.72
CA PRO A 90 10.05 -3.87 -11.62
C PRO A 90 11.53 -4.17 -11.75
N ASN A 91 12.30 -3.30 -12.41
CA ASN A 91 13.72 -3.50 -12.69
C ASN A 91 14.63 -2.73 -11.72
N ASP A 92 14.07 -2.00 -10.75
CA ASP A 92 14.88 -1.24 -9.80
C ASP A 92 15.59 -2.19 -8.82
N ASP A 93 16.80 -1.81 -8.41
CA ASP A 93 17.56 -2.54 -7.40
C ASP A 93 16.91 -2.36 -6.02
N ILE A 94 16.16 -3.39 -5.59
CA ILE A 94 15.45 -3.37 -4.33
C ILE A 94 16.38 -3.18 -3.13
N GLU A 95 17.58 -3.75 -3.16
CA GLU A 95 18.53 -3.65 -2.06
C GLU A 95 19.03 -2.21 -1.91
N ASN A 96 19.29 -1.53 -3.03
CA ASN A 96 19.64 -0.13 -3.02
C ASN A 96 18.47 0.79 -2.60
N VAL A 97 17.24 0.46 -2.99
CA VAL A 97 16.04 1.20 -2.56
C VAL A 97 15.87 1.10 -1.04
N LEU A 98 16.02 -0.10 -0.47
CA LEU A 98 15.82 -0.33 0.96
C LEU A 98 16.84 0.38 1.85
N LYS A 99 18.02 0.77 1.34
CA LYS A 99 18.99 1.60 2.08
C LYS A 99 18.42 2.97 2.51
N LYS A 100 17.39 3.46 1.83
CA LYS A 100 16.71 4.72 2.19
C LYS A 100 15.69 4.53 3.32
N CYS A 101 15.30 3.30 3.64
CA CYS A 101 14.23 2.99 4.58
C CYS A 101 14.72 3.08 6.04
N THR A 102 15.17 4.27 6.43
CA THR A 102 15.63 4.56 7.80
C THR A 102 14.51 5.15 8.65
N LYS A 103 14.73 5.20 9.97
CA LYS A 103 13.81 5.85 10.90
C LYS A 103 13.66 7.34 10.55
N GLU A 104 14.77 8.01 10.25
CA GLU A 104 14.84 9.42 9.92
C GLU A 104 14.05 9.72 8.64
N TYR A 105 14.22 8.89 7.60
CA TYR A 105 13.44 9.02 6.36
C TYR A 105 11.93 8.99 6.62
N TYR A 106 11.49 8.10 7.50
CA TYR A 106 10.09 7.98 7.90
C TYR A 106 9.62 9.20 8.70
N GLU A 107 10.39 9.63 9.71
CA GLU A 107 10.04 10.75 10.59
C GLU A 107 9.96 12.07 9.82
N GLU A 108 10.84 12.31 8.85
CA GLU A 108 10.78 13.45 7.94
C GLU A 108 9.51 13.50 7.07
N ARG A 109 8.83 12.35 6.91
CA ARG A 109 7.63 12.19 6.07
C ARG A 109 6.37 11.98 6.90
N LEU A 110 6.44 12.15 8.22
CA LEU A 110 5.32 11.83 9.11
C LEU A 110 4.05 12.60 8.75
N ASP A 111 4.16 13.85 8.32
CA ASP A 111 3.01 14.65 7.88
C ASP A 111 2.33 14.03 6.64
N ALA A 112 3.11 13.55 5.66
CA ALA A 112 2.59 12.88 4.47
C ALA A 112 2.00 11.50 4.81
N VAL A 113 2.59 10.78 5.78
CA VAL A 113 2.04 9.52 6.30
C VAL A 113 0.68 9.76 6.95
N ILE A 114 0.57 10.79 7.79
CA ILE A 114 -0.68 11.18 8.45
C ILE A 114 -1.73 11.62 7.41
N ASP A 115 -1.34 12.35 6.36
CA ASP A 115 -2.25 12.71 5.27
C ASP A 115 -2.84 11.45 4.59
N ASN A 116 -1.99 10.49 4.22
CA ASN A 116 -2.45 9.24 3.61
C ASN A 116 -3.33 8.39 4.53
N TYR A 117 -3.00 8.32 5.82
CA TYR A 117 -3.86 7.70 6.82
C TYR A 117 -5.26 8.34 6.87
N ASN A 118 -5.32 9.67 6.91
CA ASN A 118 -6.58 10.41 6.95
C ASN A 118 -7.40 10.24 5.66
N ARG A 119 -6.75 10.21 4.49
CA ARG A 119 -7.41 9.93 3.21
C ARG A 119 -8.12 8.57 3.26
N ILE A 120 -7.43 7.50 3.63
CA ILE A 120 -8.07 6.17 3.69
C ILE A 120 -9.13 6.08 4.79
N LYS A 121 -8.91 6.72 5.94
CA LYS A 121 -9.93 6.79 6.99
C LYS A 121 -11.23 7.41 6.45
N ASN A 122 -11.14 8.46 5.64
CA ASN A 122 -12.30 9.09 5.00
C ASN A 122 -12.91 8.20 3.92
N TYR A 123 -12.11 7.54 3.09
CA TYR A 123 -12.59 6.54 2.13
C TYR A 123 -13.41 5.44 2.81
N ASN A 124 -12.89 4.84 3.89
CA ASN A 124 -13.58 3.79 4.63
C ASN A 124 -14.89 4.26 5.28
N VAL A 125 -14.94 5.52 5.73
CA VAL A 125 -16.19 6.11 6.25
C VAL A 125 -17.19 6.29 5.11
N MET A 126 -16.72 6.77 3.96
CA MET A 126 -17.55 6.98 2.78
C MET A 126 -18.14 5.66 2.26
N ASP A 127 -17.32 4.63 2.08
CA ASP A 127 -17.76 3.29 1.62
C ASP A 127 -18.80 2.69 2.59
N LYS A 128 -18.57 2.81 3.90
CA LYS A 128 -19.55 2.35 4.91
C LYS A 128 -20.86 3.12 4.86
N MET A 129 -20.81 4.43 4.61
CA MET A 129 -22.01 5.22 4.41
C MET A 129 -22.76 4.77 3.16
N TYR A 130 -22.04 4.53 2.05
CA TYR A 130 -22.61 4.02 0.81
C TYR A 130 -23.31 2.68 0.99
N GLU A 131 -22.64 1.71 1.60
CA GLU A 131 -23.22 0.40 1.90
C GLU A 131 -24.50 0.55 2.71
N LYS A 132 -24.48 1.41 3.75
CA LYS A 132 -25.68 1.70 4.56
C LYS A 132 -26.82 2.27 3.73
N TYR A 133 -26.57 3.29 2.90
CA TYR A 133 -27.62 3.93 2.09
C TYR A 133 -28.19 3.00 1.01
N ILE A 134 -27.36 2.14 0.42
CA ILE A 134 -27.79 1.13 -0.55
C ILE A 134 -28.63 0.05 0.13
N VAL A 135 -28.21 -0.43 1.30
CA VAL A 135 -28.94 -1.47 2.07
C VAL A 135 -30.26 -0.93 2.63
N ASP A 136 -30.30 0.33 3.08
CA ASP A 136 -31.50 0.97 3.62
C ASP A 136 -32.47 1.49 2.52
N GLY A 137 -32.19 1.21 1.24
CA GLY A 137 -33.09 1.51 0.12
C GLY A 137 -33.28 3.00 -0.21
N ILE A 138 -32.44 3.87 0.35
CA ILE A 138 -32.45 5.31 0.05
C ILE A 138 -31.69 5.51 -1.26
N LYS A 139 -32.41 5.74 -2.35
CA LYS A 139 -31.81 6.08 -3.64
C LYS A 139 -30.98 7.35 -3.48
N VAL A 140 -29.65 7.21 -3.45
CA VAL A 140 -28.72 8.33 -3.55
C VAL A 140 -28.92 8.94 -4.94
N ASN A 141 -29.45 10.17 -4.99
CA ASN A 141 -29.94 10.77 -6.23
C ASN A 141 -28.82 11.21 -7.20
N ASN A 142 -27.54 10.99 -6.88
CA ASN A 142 -26.48 11.03 -7.88
C ASN A 142 -25.22 10.31 -7.36
N PRO A 143 -24.78 9.22 -8.01
CA PRO A 143 -23.50 8.59 -7.67
C PRO A 143 -22.29 9.51 -7.93
N GLU A 144 -22.42 10.50 -8.83
CA GLU A 144 -21.31 11.32 -9.31
C GLU A 144 -20.81 12.38 -8.32
N ASP A 145 -21.55 12.68 -7.24
CA ASP A 145 -21.15 13.73 -6.26
C ASP A 145 -19.99 13.32 -5.33
N PHE A 146 -19.54 12.07 -5.40
CA PHE A 146 -18.49 11.54 -4.52
C PHE A 146 -17.42 10.70 -5.23
N PHE A 147 -17.64 10.33 -6.49
CA PHE A 147 -16.59 9.76 -7.34
C PHE A 147 -15.87 10.90 -8.06
N VAL A 148 -14.91 11.52 -7.38
CA VAL A 148 -13.83 12.23 -8.07
C VAL A 148 -12.79 11.18 -8.44
N PHE A 149 -12.67 10.87 -9.73
CA PHE A 149 -11.55 10.09 -10.29
C PHE A 149 -10.22 10.82 -10.13
#